data_AF-A0A968GXZ2-F1
#
_entry.id   AF-A0A968GXZ2-F1
#
_cell.length_a   1.000
_cell.length_b   1.000
_cell.length_c   1.000
_cell.angle_alpha   90.00
_cell.angle_beta   90.00
_cell.angle_gamma   90.00
#
_symmetry.space_group_name_H-M   'P 1'
#
loop_
_entity.id
_entity.type
_entity.pdbx_description
1 polymer ?
#
loop_
_entity_poly.entity_id
_entity_poly.type
_entity_poly.pdbx_seq_one_letter_code
_entity_poly.pdbx_strand_id
1 'polypeptide(L)'
;MANDRATIDYRSEVLRKTIHLFSLSIPTVYYFITKELALSILVPLTVFSLLVDYGRYYSKPLAEIINKIFGIIMRKHEFDAKKKNLNGATYVLISAVIVVLIFPKVFVVTAFAVLIIGDIFAALIGRKFGKTKFLLKSLEGTLAFFFFSCFVVLLSPKIEGSFTEYLIGFAAVAVGAIAENISGEWTDDNLTIPITICITMWILYALFLPQLPLILPNVPN
;
A
#
# COMPACT_ATOMS: atom_id res chain seq x y z
N MET A 1 13.61 18.84 17.78
CA MET A 1 14.10 17.47 17.53
C MET A 1 14.16 17.26 16.03
N ALA A 2 15.36 17.08 15.48
CA ALA A 2 15.57 16.95 14.04
C ALA A 2 14.82 15.72 13.50
N ASN A 3 14.01 15.92 12.46
CA ASN A 3 13.24 14.87 11.80
C ASN A 3 14.18 13.79 11.24
N ASP A 4 14.25 12.64 11.91
CA ASP A 4 15.06 11.47 11.56
C ASP A 4 14.66 10.81 10.21
N ARG A 5 13.63 11.36 9.54
CA ARG A 5 13.15 10.93 8.22
C ARG A 5 14.01 11.42 7.05
N ALA A 6 14.99 12.29 7.30
CA ALA A 6 16.00 12.74 6.35
C ALA A 6 17.20 11.78 6.17
N THR A 7 17.09 10.51 6.60
CA THR A 7 18.23 9.58 6.71
C THR A 7 18.39 8.59 5.56
N ILE A 8 17.54 8.64 4.54
CA ILE A 8 17.67 7.82 3.32
C ILE A 8 17.99 8.75 2.17
N ASP A 9 19.08 8.45 1.46
CA ASP A 9 19.48 9.19 0.26
C ASP A 9 18.36 9.13 -0.80
N TYR A 10 18.18 10.21 -1.57
CA TYR A 10 17.12 10.29 -2.57
C TYR A 10 17.23 9.14 -3.59
N ARG A 11 18.44 8.70 -3.95
CA ARG A 11 18.64 7.56 -4.87
C ARG A 11 18.15 6.25 -4.26
N SER A 12 18.39 6.02 -2.97
CA SER A 12 17.89 4.86 -2.25
C SER A 12 16.36 4.85 -2.17
N GLU A 13 15.72 6.01 -1.98
CA GLU A 13 14.26 6.09 -2.02
C GLU A 13 13.73 5.79 -3.43
N VAL A 14 14.35 6.32 -4.49
CA VAL A 14 13.98 5.99 -5.88
C VAL A 14 14.07 4.48 -6.11
N LEU A 15 15.16 3.82 -5.71
CA LEU A 15 15.32 2.36 -5.84
C LEU A 15 14.22 1.60 -5.09
N ARG A 16 13.94 1.97 -3.84
CA ARG A 16 12.87 1.33 -3.03
C ARG A 16 11.51 1.48 -3.70
N LYS A 17 11.22 2.66 -4.26
CA LYS A 17 9.97 2.94 -4.97
C LYS A 17 9.88 2.22 -6.32
N THR A 18 10.99 2.02 -7.02
CA THR A 18 11.05 1.12 -8.19
C THR A 18 10.74 -0.33 -7.80
N ILE A 19 11.25 -0.80 -6.67
CA ILE A 19 10.93 -2.16 -6.18
C ILE A 19 9.46 -2.26 -5.78
N HIS A 20 8.94 -1.24 -5.09
CA HIS A 20 7.53 -1.15 -4.71
C HIS A 20 6.59 -1.15 -5.92
N LEU A 21 7.03 -0.63 -7.08
CA LEU A 21 6.26 -0.68 -8.32
C LEU A 21 5.99 -2.13 -8.78
N PHE A 22 6.87 -3.10 -8.48
CA PHE A 22 6.60 -4.51 -8.79
C PHE A 22 5.42 -5.06 -7.99
N SER A 23 5.07 -4.46 -6.85
CA SER A 23 3.87 -4.81 -6.10
C SER A 23 2.58 -4.53 -6.89
N LEU A 24 2.64 -3.78 -8.02
CA LEU A 24 1.50 -3.58 -8.92
C LEU A 24 1.06 -4.89 -9.60
N SER A 25 1.95 -5.89 -9.61
CA SER A 25 1.58 -7.26 -9.99
C SER A 25 0.46 -7.83 -9.11
N ILE A 26 0.37 -7.46 -7.83
CA ILE A 26 -0.67 -7.99 -6.92
C ILE A 26 -2.08 -7.63 -7.39
N PRO A 27 -2.48 -6.34 -7.50
CA PRO A 27 -3.82 -5.99 -7.98
C PRO A 27 -4.03 -6.39 -9.44
N THR A 28 -2.98 -6.35 -10.27
CA THR A 28 -3.08 -6.69 -11.70
C THR A 28 -3.38 -8.18 -11.88
N VAL A 29 -2.61 -9.07 -11.25
CA VAL A 29 -2.84 -10.52 -11.32
C VAL A 29 -4.17 -10.86 -10.65
N TYR A 30 -4.47 -10.26 -9.49
CA TYR A 30 -5.73 -10.52 -8.79
C TYR A 30 -6.98 -10.17 -9.62
N TYR A 31 -6.89 -9.15 -10.48
CA TYR A 31 -7.96 -8.83 -11.41
C TYR A 31 -8.29 -9.98 -12.37
N PHE A 32 -7.33 -10.83 -12.73
CA PHE A 32 -7.52 -11.91 -13.72
C PHE A 32 -7.74 -13.30 -13.10
N ILE A 33 -7.67 -13.45 -11.78
CA ILE A 33 -7.79 -14.76 -11.10
C ILE A 33 -8.89 -14.73 -10.04
N THR A 34 -9.36 -15.90 -9.61
CA THR A 34 -10.36 -15.99 -8.53
C THR A 34 -9.78 -15.62 -7.17
N LYS A 35 -10.64 -15.27 -6.22
CA LYS A 35 -10.25 -15.00 -4.83
C LYS A 35 -9.52 -16.19 -4.20
N GLU A 36 -9.99 -17.41 -4.45
CA GLU A 36 -9.39 -18.63 -3.88
C GLU A 36 -7.97 -18.84 -4.41
N LEU A 37 -7.76 -18.64 -5.72
CA LEU A 37 -6.43 -18.75 -6.32
C LEU A 37 -5.50 -17.62 -5.83
N ALA A 38 -6.01 -16.40 -5.68
CA ALA A 38 -5.22 -15.30 -5.14
C ALA A 38 -4.77 -15.59 -3.70
N LEU A 39 -5.68 -16.07 -2.85
CA LEU A 39 -5.36 -16.42 -1.46
C LEU A 39 -4.43 -17.63 -1.35
N SER A 40 -4.58 -18.64 -2.23
CA SER A 40 -3.69 -19.81 -2.23
C SER A 40 -2.25 -19.46 -2.61
N ILE A 41 -2.04 -18.35 -3.32
CA ILE A 41 -0.71 -17.79 -3.63
C ILE A 41 -0.25 -16.84 -2.53
N LEU A 42 -1.08 -15.86 -2.15
CA LEU A 42 -0.71 -14.79 -1.22
C LEU A 42 -0.45 -15.31 0.19
N VAL A 43 -1.22 -16.27 0.69
CA VAL A 43 -1.07 -16.79 2.06
C VAL A 43 0.29 -17.49 2.25
N PRO A 44 0.70 -18.46 1.40
CA PRO A 44 2.03 -19.06 1.51
C PRO A 44 3.17 -18.04 1.38
N LEU A 45 3.06 -17.07 0.45
CA LEU A 45 4.06 -16.01 0.30
C LEU A 45 4.16 -15.14 1.56
N THR A 46 3.01 -14.80 2.18
CA THR A 46 2.96 -14.01 3.41
C THR A 46 3.59 -14.78 4.57
N VAL A 47 3.26 -16.07 4.74
CA VAL A 47 3.84 -16.93 5.77
C VAL A 47 5.35 -17.06 5.57
N PHE A 48 5.80 -17.32 4.34
CA PHE A 48 7.22 -17.38 4.02
C PHE A 48 7.92 -16.05 4.35
N SER A 49 7.37 -14.91 3.92
CA SER A 49 7.92 -13.59 4.22
C SER A 49 8.01 -13.37 5.74
N LEU A 50 6.95 -13.67 6.49
CA LEU A 50 6.95 -13.57 7.96
C LEU A 50 8.03 -14.44 8.62
N LEU A 51 8.21 -15.68 8.16
CA LEU A 51 9.24 -16.58 8.70
C LEU A 51 10.65 -16.05 8.44
N VAL A 52 10.92 -15.56 7.23
CA VAL A 52 12.22 -14.95 6.88
C VAL A 52 12.45 -13.67 7.68
N ASP A 53 11.45 -12.81 7.74
CA ASP A 53 11.52 -11.47 8.33
C ASP A 53 11.64 -11.54 9.86
N TYR A 54 10.95 -12.48 10.51
CA TYR A 54 11.09 -12.73 11.94
C TYR A 54 12.34 -13.55 12.26
N GLY A 55 12.66 -14.56 11.44
CA GLY A 55 13.80 -15.45 11.61
C GLY A 55 15.14 -14.71 11.63
N ARG A 56 15.26 -13.59 10.91
CA ARG A 56 16.46 -12.74 10.91
C ARG A 56 16.83 -12.21 12.30
N TYR A 57 15.86 -12.08 13.21
CA TYR A 57 16.13 -11.62 14.58
C TYR A 57 16.71 -12.71 15.49
N TYR A 58 16.66 -13.98 15.06
CA TYR A 58 17.09 -15.14 15.84
C TYR A 58 18.30 -15.85 15.24
N SER A 59 18.62 -15.61 13.97
CA SER A 59 19.73 -16.23 13.25
C SER A 59 20.67 -15.19 12.66
N LYS A 60 21.90 -15.11 13.19
CA LYS A 60 22.94 -14.20 12.67
C LYS A 60 23.27 -14.46 11.20
N PRO A 61 23.46 -15.73 10.74
CA PRO A 61 23.70 -15.99 9.32
C PRO A 61 22.55 -15.52 8.43
N LEU A 62 21.29 -15.71 8.86
CA LEU A 62 20.13 -15.26 8.09
C LEU A 62 20.05 -13.72 8.06
N ALA A 63 20.34 -13.05 9.16
CA ALA A 63 20.43 -11.60 9.21
C ALA A 63 21.50 -11.06 8.26
N GLU A 64 22.69 -11.67 8.21
CA GLU A 64 23.77 -11.29 7.31
C GLU A 64 23.40 -11.49 5.83
N ILE A 65 22.74 -12.59 5.50
CA ILE A 65 22.24 -12.85 4.14
C ILE A 65 21.22 -11.78 3.74
N ILE A 66 20.22 -11.51 4.60
CA ILE A 66 19.19 -10.50 4.33
C ILE A 66 19.81 -9.11 4.22
N ASN A 67 20.74 -8.76 5.11
CA ASN A 67 21.46 -7.48 5.05
C ASN A 67 22.28 -7.37 3.77
N LYS A 68 22.89 -8.45 3.28
CA LYS A 68 23.67 -8.44 2.04
C LYS A 68 22.78 -8.26 0.80
N ILE A 69 21.60 -8.86 0.79
CA ILE A 69 20.67 -8.81 -0.36
C ILE A 69 19.82 -7.54 -0.34
N PHE A 70 19.25 -7.19 0.81
CA PHE A 70 18.24 -6.14 0.97
C PHE A 70 18.71 -4.92 1.77
N GLY A 71 19.97 -4.93 2.26
CA GLY A 71 20.57 -3.87 3.08
C GLY A 71 20.42 -2.46 2.52
N ILE A 72 20.53 -2.34 1.19
CA ILE A 72 20.48 -1.08 0.45
C ILE A 72 19.06 -0.53 0.35
N ILE A 73 18.04 -1.39 0.49
CA ILE A 73 16.63 -1.09 0.22
C ILE A 73 15.85 -0.85 1.53
N MET A 74 16.22 -1.55 2.59
CA MET A 74 15.53 -1.50 3.87
C MET A 74 15.80 -0.20 4.64
N ARG A 75 14.80 0.27 5.38
CA ARG A 75 14.93 1.50 6.19
C ARG A 75 15.65 1.21 7.51
N LYS A 76 16.32 2.22 8.09
CA LYS A 76 17.07 2.08 9.36
C LYS A 76 16.23 1.49 10.51
N HIS A 77 14.95 1.86 10.62
CA HIS A 77 14.05 1.31 11.64
C HIS A 77 13.60 -0.12 11.34
N GLU A 78 13.67 -0.60 10.10
CA GLU A 78 13.40 -2.00 9.76
C GLU A 78 14.53 -2.92 10.27
N PHE A 79 15.73 -2.40 10.52
CA PHE A 79 16.84 -3.13 11.15
C PHE A 79 16.83 -3.08 12.69
N ASP A 80 15.84 -2.44 13.31
CA ASP A 80 15.79 -2.31 14.76
C ASP A 80 15.51 -3.68 15.41
N ALA A 81 16.59 -4.33 15.86
CA ALA A 81 16.55 -5.62 16.53
C ALA A 81 15.76 -5.61 17.86
N LYS A 82 15.52 -4.43 18.45
CA LYS A 82 14.73 -4.30 19.68
C LYS A 82 13.24 -4.22 19.38
N LYS A 83 12.84 -3.44 18.37
CA LYS A 83 11.42 -3.32 17.96
C LYS A 83 10.95 -4.47 17.08
N LYS A 84 11.88 -5.21 16.46
CA LYS A 84 11.61 -6.34 15.56
C LYS A 84 10.60 -5.99 14.45
N ASN A 85 10.76 -4.81 13.86
CA ASN A 85 9.85 -4.32 12.84
C ASN A 85 9.84 -5.24 11.61
N LEU A 86 8.67 -5.43 11.01
CA LEU A 86 8.58 -6.12 9.72
C LEU A 86 9.10 -5.22 8.61
N ASN A 87 9.57 -5.81 7.53
CA ASN A 87 9.91 -5.11 6.31
C ASN A 87 8.63 -4.66 5.57
N GLY A 88 8.74 -3.62 4.74
CA GLY A 88 7.60 -3.09 3.98
C GLY A 88 6.94 -4.12 3.06
N ALA A 89 7.69 -5.04 2.44
CA ALA A 89 7.12 -6.08 1.57
C ALA A 89 6.26 -7.09 2.35
N THR A 90 6.64 -7.44 3.58
CA THR A 90 5.84 -8.25 4.50
C THR A 90 4.55 -7.52 4.84
N TYR A 91 4.59 -6.21 5.11
CA TYR A 91 3.37 -5.42 5.32
C TYR A 91 2.46 -5.37 4.09
N VAL A 92 3.01 -5.22 2.88
CA VAL A 92 2.25 -5.30 1.62
C VAL A 92 1.53 -6.66 1.50
N LEU A 93 2.24 -7.76 1.74
CA LEU A 93 1.69 -9.11 1.65
C LEU A 93 0.60 -9.37 2.70
N ILE A 94 0.84 -8.98 3.95
CA ILE A 94 -0.17 -9.03 5.03
C ILE A 94 -1.41 -8.23 4.62
N SER A 95 -1.21 -6.99 4.16
CA SER A 95 -2.31 -6.14 3.71
C SER A 95 -3.08 -6.79 2.57
N ALA A 96 -2.39 -7.43 1.61
CA ALA A 96 -3.02 -8.07 0.46
C ALA A 96 -3.92 -9.21 0.90
N VAL A 97 -3.44 -10.09 1.77
CA VAL A 97 -4.24 -11.18 2.35
C VAL A 97 -5.47 -10.63 3.08
N ILE A 98 -5.28 -9.62 3.96
CA ILE A 98 -6.38 -9.03 4.72
C ILE A 98 -7.45 -8.46 3.80
N VAL A 99 -7.05 -7.63 2.83
CA VAL A 99 -8.06 -6.94 2.01
C VAL A 99 -8.73 -7.88 1.01
N VAL A 100 -8.00 -8.84 0.42
CA VAL A 100 -8.57 -9.85 -0.49
C VAL A 100 -9.55 -10.76 0.26
N LEU A 101 -9.24 -11.09 1.52
CA LEU A 101 -10.10 -11.93 2.34
C LEU A 101 -11.40 -11.23 2.70
N ILE A 102 -11.36 -9.94 3.02
CA ILE A 102 -12.50 -9.22 3.63
C ILE A 102 -13.33 -8.46 2.59
N PHE A 103 -12.70 -7.80 1.61
CA PHE A 103 -13.37 -6.82 0.77
C PHE A 103 -13.64 -7.33 -0.65
N PRO A 104 -14.65 -6.76 -1.33
CA PRO A 104 -14.89 -6.96 -2.75
C PRO A 104 -13.68 -6.65 -3.63
N LYS A 105 -13.52 -7.42 -4.71
CA LYS A 105 -12.40 -7.30 -5.66
C LYS A 105 -12.21 -5.91 -6.22
N VAL A 106 -13.31 -5.23 -6.58
CA VAL A 106 -13.30 -3.85 -7.09
C VAL A 106 -12.61 -2.87 -6.14
N PHE A 107 -12.79 -3.04 -4.83
CA PHE A 107 -12.17 -2.18 -3.81
C PHE A 107 -10.70 -2.53 -3.68
N VAL A 108 -10.37 -3.83 -3.59
CA VAL A 108 -9.00 -4.31 -3.41
C VAL A 108 -8.08 -3.88 -4.56
N VAL A 109 -8.52 -4.07 -5.81
CA VAL A 109 -7.74 -3.70 -7.00
C VAL A 109 -7.47 -2.19 -7.01
N THR A 110 -8.49 -1.38 -6.71
CA THR A 110 -8.35 0.09 -6.63
C THR A 110 -7.42 0.49 -5.49
N ALA A 111 -7.61 -0.05 -4.29
CA ALA A 111 -6.86 0.29 -3.09
C ALA A 111 -5.37 -0.04 -3.21
N PHE A 112 -5.02 -1.20 -3.78
CA PHE A 112 -3.62 -1.58 -4.00
C PHE A 112 -2.96 -0.74 -5.10
N ALA A 113 -3.66 -0.47 -6.20
CA ALA A 113 -3.13 0.42 -7.23
C ALA A 113 -2.87 1.84 -6.67
N VAL A 114 -3.78 2.33 -5.82
CA VAL A 114 -3.63 3.61 -5.13
C VAL A 114 -2.47 3.59 -4.15
N LEU A 115 -2.33 2.54 -3.33
CA LEU A 115 -1.18 2.38 -2.43
C LEU A 115 0.11 2.57 -3.23
N ILE A 116 0.29 1.82 -4.32
CA ILE A 116 1.56 1.77 -5.02
C ILE A 116 1.86 3.09 -5.72
N ILE A 117 0.94 3.58 -6.55
CA ILE A 117 1.17 4.79 -7.34
C ILE A 117 1.20 6.02 -6.43
N GLY A 118 0.22 6.15 -5.54
CA GLY A 118 0.11 7.27 -4.61
C GLY A 118 1.34 7.38 -3.71
N ASP A 119 1.74 6.29 -3.06
CA ASP A 119 2.90 6.27 -2.13
C ASP A 119 4.23 6.53 -2.85
N ILE A 120 4.39 6.11 -4.11
CA ILE A 120 5.56 6.47 -4.92
C ILE A 120 5.63 7.98 -5.11
N PHE A 121 4.56 8.61 -5.60
CA PHE A 121 4.58 10.05 -5.85
C PHE A 121 4.65 10.87 -4.56
N ALA A 122 3.97 10.44 -3.50
CA ALA A 122 4.03 11.08 -2.19
C ALA A 122 5.47 11.13 -1.66
N ALA A 123 6.19 10.01 -1.73
CA ALA A 123 7.56 9.93 -1.25
C ALA A 123 8.54 10.70 -2.14
N LEU A 124 8.45 10.57 -3.47
CA LEU A 124 9.38 11.24 -4.38
C LEU A 124 9.20 12.77 -4.37
N ILE A 125 7.96 13.24 -4.49
CA ILE A 125 7.65 14.68 -4.50
C ILE A 125 7.82 15.25 -3.09
N GLY A 126 7.33 14.55 -2.06
CA GLY A 126 7.46 14.99 -0.68
C GLY A 126 8.91 15.10 -0.21
N ARG A 127 9.81 14.21 -0.63
CA ARG A 127 11.24 14.32 -0.29
C ARG A 127 11.98 15.38 -1.09
N LYS A 128 11.65 15.54 -2.38
CA LYS A 128 12.36 16.48 -3.27
C LYS A 128 11.90 17.93 -3.13
N PHE A 129 10.60 18.13 -2.93
CA PHE A 129 9.95 19.43 -2.97
C PHE A 129 9.20 19.79 -1.68
N GLY A 130 9.10 18.87 -0.71
CA GLY A 130 8.41 19.10 0.54
C GLY A 130 9.04 20.23 1.35
N LYS A 131 8.30 21.33 1.50
CA LYS A 131 8.70 22.50 2.29
C LYS A 131 7.73 22.74 3.44
N THR A 132 6.47 22.35 3.25
CA THR A 132 5.39 22.65 4.16
C THR A 132 5.07 21.40 4.99
N LYS A 133 5.23 21.47 6.31
CA LYS A 133 4.84 20.36 7.19
C LYS A 133 3.32 20.29 7.29
N PHE A 134 2.76 19.09 7.12
CA PHE A 134 1.34 18.79 7.31
C PHE A 134 1.22 17.48 8.07
N LEU A 135 0.63 17.52 9.27
CA LEU A 135 0.58 16.38 10.21
C LEU A 135 1.99 15.77 10.45
N LEU A 136 2.26 14.54 9.98
CA LEU A 136 3.55 13.86 10.18
C LEU A 136 4.48 13.93 8.96
N LYS A 137 3.95 14.21 7.76
CA LYS A 137 4.70 14.27 6.50
C LYS A 137 4.58 15.68 5.87
N SER A 138 4.96 15.83 4.60
CA SER A 138 4.87 17.12 3.88
C SER A 138 3.50 17.27 3.22
N LEU A 139 3.01 18.51 3.14
CA LEU A 139 1.78 18.83 2.41
C LEU A 139 1.93 18.47 0.93
N GLU A 140 3.10 18.79 0.35
CA GLU A 140 3.41 18.52 -1.05
C GLU A 140 3.37 17.02 -1.37
N GLY A 141 3.84 16.17 -0.46
CA GLY A 141 3.72 14.72 -0.56
C GLY A 141 2.27 14.25 -0.53
N THR A 142 1.46 14.76 0.40
CA THR A 142 0.04 14.38 0.50
C THR A 142 -0.78 14.86 -0.70
N LEU A 143 -0.52 16.07 -1.21
CA LEU A 143 -1.15 16.56 -2.43
C LEU A 143 -0.73 15.75 -3.66
N ALA A 144 0.54 15.35 -3.73
CA ALA A 144 1.01 14.43 -4.77
C ALA A 144 0.30 13.08 -4.68
N PHE A 145 0.23 12.47 -3.48
CA PHE A 145 -0.54 11.24 -3.26
C PHE A 145 -1.95 11.40 -3.85
N PHE A 146 -2.70 12.38 -3.35
CA PHE A 146 -4.09 12.59 -3.73
C PHE A 146 -4.25 12.77 -5.24
N PHE A 147 -3.45 13.64 -5.85
CA PHE A 147 -3.53 13.93 -7.29
C PHE A 147 -3.28 12.68 -8.14
N PHE A 148 -2.19 11.95 -7.90
CA PHE A 148 -1.87 10.75 -8.68
C PHE A 148 -2.82 9.59 -8.39
N SER A 149 -3.31 9.45 -7.16
CA SER A 149 -4.33 8.47 -6.80
C SER A 149 -5.68 8.75 -7.45
N CYS A 150 -6.04 10.01 -7.71
CA CYS A 150 -7.22 10.35 -8.51
C CYS A 150 -7.09 9.83 -9.96
N PHE A 151 -5.91 9.91 -10.58
CA PHE A 151 -5.70 9.28 -11.90
C PHE A 151 -5.85 7.76 -11.83
N VAL A 152 -5.38 7.12 -10.76
CA VAL A 152 -5.61 5.68 -10.56
C VAL A 152 -7.10 5.38 -10.48
N VAL A 153 -7.88 6.16 -9.73
CA VAL A 153 -9.34 5.99 -9.63
C VAL A 153 -10.02 6.11 -10.99
N LEU A 154 -9.56 7.03 -11.86
CA LEU A 154 -10.11 7.17 -13.22
C LEU A 154 -9.88 5.91 -14.06
N LEU A 155 -8.77 5.21 -13.86
CA LEU A 155 -8.39 4.01 -14.62
C LEU A 155 -8.80 2.70 -13.93
N SER A 156 -9.17 2.74 -12.66
CA SER A 156 -9.51 1.55 -11.89
C SER A 156 -10.84 0.95 -12.36
N PRO A 157 -11.02 -0.37 -12.25
CA PRO A 157 -12.26 -1.01 -12.70
C PRO A 157 -13.47 -0.47 -11.93
N LYS A 158 -14.62 -0.49 -12.60
CA LYS A 158 -15.92 -0.06 -12.08
C LYS A 158 -16.94 -1.17 -12.31
N ILE A 159 -18.00 -1.18 -11.52
CA ILE A 159 -19.07 -2.17 -11.67
C ILE A 159 -19.95 -1.76 -12.86
N GLU A 160 -20.45 -0.52 -12.86
CA GLU A 160 -21.28 0.04 -13.93
C GLU A 160 -20.63 1.24 -14.62
N GLY A 161 -19.61 1.84 -14.00
CA GLY A 161 -18.97 3.06 -14.50
C GLY A 161 -19.79 4.32 -14.22
N SER A 162 -20.66 4.28 -13.20
CA SER A 162 -21.50 5.43 -12.86
C SER A 162 -20.67 6.57 -12.27
N PHE A 163 -21.15 7.81 -12.42
CA PHE A 163 -20.49 9.01 -11.86
C PHE A 163 -20.29 8.89 -10.34
N THR A 164 -21.24 8.29 -9.63
CA THR A 164 -21.17 8.07 -8.17
C THR A 164 -19.99 7.19 -7.77
N GLU A 165 -19.66 6.15 -8.55
CA GLU A 165 -18.50 5.29 -8.25
C GLU A 165 -17.18 6.07 -8.30
N TYR A 166 -17.04 7.02 -9.23
CA TYR A 166 -15.86 7.90 -9.28
C TYR A 166 -15.80 8.84 -8.08
N LEU A 167 -16.92 9.44 -7.69
CA LEU A 167 -16.99 10.29 -6.49
C LEU A 167 -16.61 9.51 -5.22
N ILE A 168 -17.09 8.28 -5.08
CA ILE A 168 -16.71 7.39 -3.97
C ILE A 168 -15.21 7.11 -4.00
N GLY A 169 -14.65 6.79 -5.17
CA GLY A 169 -13.21 6.59 -5.35
C GLY A 169 -12.39 7.83 -4.95
N PHE A 170 -12.79 9.02 -5.39
CA PHE A 170 -12.13 10.27 -5.04
C PHE A 170 -12.20 10.57 -3.53
N ALA A 171 -13.35 10.33 -2.90
CA ALA A 171 -13.49 10.44 -1.45
C ALA A 171 -12.59 9.43 -0.72
N ALA A 172 -12.51 8.19 -1.20
CA ALA A 172 -11.67 7.16 -0.61
C ALA A 172 -10.17 7.49 -0.72
N VAL A 173 -9.70 8.03 -1.84
CA VAL A 173 -8.29 8.46 -1.96
C VAL A 173 -7.99 9.72 -1.17
N ALA A 174 -8.97 10.61 -0.91
CA ALA A 174 -8.79 11.72 0.02
C ALA A 174 -8.53 11.20 1.44
N VAL A 175 -9.32 10.23 1.91
CA VAL A 175 -9.08 9.55 3.19
C VAL A 175 -7.74 8.81 3.17
N GLY A 176 -7.42 8.11 2.08
CA GLY A 176 -6.14 7.45 1.86
C GLY A 176 -4.93 8.39 1.93
N ALA A 177 -5.06 9.63 1.45
CA ALA A 177 -4.01 10.64 1.52
C ALA A 177 -3.73 11.09 2.96
N ILE A 178 -4.80 11.24 3.77
CA ILE A 178 -4.65 11.51 5.20
C ILE A 178 -4.02 10.30 5.90
N ALA A 179 -4.48 9.09 5.60
CA ALA A 179 -3.93 7.85 6.11
C ALA A 179 -2.44 7.72 5.80
N GLU A 180 -2.03 7.94 4.54
CA GLU A 180 -0.62 7.99 4.13
C GLU A 180 0.18 8.98 4.98
N ASN A 181 -0.36 10.18 5.19
CA ASN A 181 0.37 11.21 5.93
C ASN A 181 0.59 10.81 7.40
N ILE A 182 -0.45 10.32 8.06
CA ILE A 182 -0.41 9.94 9.48
C ILE A 182 0.26 8.58 9.71
N SER A 183 0.40 7.75 8.68
CA SER A 183 1.22 6.54 8.73
C SER A 183 2.69 6.91 8.98
N GLY A 184 3.34 6.14 9.83
CA GLY A 184 4.60 6.56 10.43
C GLY A 184 5.14 5.56 11.43
N GLU A 185 5.48 6.03 12.63
CA GLU A 185 6.21 5.23 13.63
C GLU A 185 5.41 4.07 14.23
N TRP A 186 4.09 4.16 14.20
CA TRP A 186 3.18 3.21 14.87
C TRP A 186 2.46 2.28 13.91
N THR A 187 2.40 2.63 12.62
CA THR A 187 1.65 1.87 11.61
C THR A 187 2.23 2.13 10.22
N ASP A 188 2.52 1.05 9.51
CA ASP A 188 3.12 1.08 8.18
C ASP A 188 2.10 1.51 7.13
N ASP A 189 2.53 2.36 6.18
CA ASP A 189 1.68 2.88 5.10
C ASP A 189 1.21 1.76 4.16
N ASN A 190 2.02 0.71 3.95
CA ASN A 190 1.66 -0.44 3.13
C ASN A 190 0.49 -1.26 3.68
N LEU A 191 0.21 -1.14 4.99
CA LEU A 191 -0.95 -1.73 5.63
C LEU A 191 -2.11 -0.75 5.73
N THR A 192 -1.82 0.49 6.13
CA THR A 192 -2.86 1.48 6.46
C THR A 192 -3.61 1.94 5.21
N ILE A 193 -2.91 2.18 4.10
CA ILE A 193 -3.52 2.77 2.90
C ILE A 193 -4.55 1.81 2.26
N PRO A 194 -4.24 0.53 1.95
CA PRO A 194 -5.23 -0.34 1.33
C PRO A 194 -6.46 -0.56 2.20
N ILE A 195 -6.26 -0.76 3.51
CA ILE A 195 -7.35 -1.00 4.46
C ILE A 195 -8.27 0.23 4.54
N THR A 196 -7.71 1.42 4.70
CA THR A 196 -8.52 2.66 4.83
C THR A 196 -9.31 2.97 3.56
N ILE A 197 -8.72 2.76 2.38
CA ILE A 197 -9.43 2.93 1.11
C ILE A 197 -10.56 1.90 0.98
N CYS A 198 -10.28 0.62 1.24
CA CYS A 198 -11.28 -0.44 1.18
C CYS A 198 -12.45 -0.19 2.14
N ILE A 199 -12.18 0.21 3.39
CA ILE A 199 -13.20 0.57 4.38
C ILE A 199 -14.04 1.75 3.89
N THR A 200 -13.38 2.81 3.41
CA THR A 200 -14.07 4.02 2.94
C THR A 200 -14.96 3.70 1.75
N MET A 201 -14.45 2.97 0.76
CA MET A 201 -15.25 2.52 -0.37
C MET A 201 -16.43 1.66 0.09
N TRP A 202 -16.20 0.70 0.99
CA TRP A 202 -17.26 -0.19 1.46
C TRP A 202 -18.41 0.59 2.12
N ILE A 203 -18.08 1.51 3.04
CA ILE A 203 -19.08 2.36 3.70
C ILE A 203 -19.83 3.21 2.67
N LEU A 204 -19.11 3.87 1.76
CA LEU A 204 -19.75 4.78 0.80
C LEU A 204 -20.58 4.04 -0.25
N TYR A 205 -20.15 2.87 -0.74
CA TYR A 205 -20.98 2.04 -1.61
C TYR A 205 -22.25 1.57 -0.87
N ALA A 206 -22.13 1.17 0.40
CA ALA A 206 -23.30 0.79 1.20
C ALA A 206 -24.28 1.95 1.42
N LEU A 207 -23.80 3.19 1.53
CA LEU A 207 -24.65 4.37 1.72
C LEU A 207 -25.28 4.89 0.43
N PHE A 208 -24.51 4.95 -0.66
CA PHE A 208 -24.93 5.64 -1.89
C PHE A 208 -25.34 4.69 -3.02
N LEU A 209 -24.88 3.43 -3.00
CA LEU A 209 -25.16 2.41 -4.00
C LEU A 209 -25.56 1.06 -3.36
N PRO A 210 -26.52 1.03 -2.40
CA PRO A 210 -26.80 -0.16 -1.58
C PRO A 210 -27.31 -1.38 -2.35
N GLN A 211 -27.89 -1.17 -3.53
CA GLN A 211 -28.46 -2.24 -4.37
C GLN A 211 -27.46 -2.75 -5.42
N LEU A 212 -26.30 -2.12 -5.56
CA LEU A 212 -25.32 -2.46 -6.58
C LEU A 212 -24.55 -3.71 -6.15
N PRO A 213 -24.60 -4.83 -6.90
CA PRO A 213 -23.82 -6.01 -6.57
C PRO A 213 -22.32 -5.69 -6.72
N LEU A 214 -21.55 -5.93 -5.66
CA LEU A 214 -20.12 -5.61 -5.60
C LEU A 214 -19.26 -6.64 -6.35
N ILE A 215 -19.65 -6.97 -7.56
CA ILE A 215 -19.06 -7.97 -8.45
C ILE A 215 -18.62 -7.28 -9.73
N LEU A 216 -17.37 -7.47 -10.14
CA LEU A 216 -16.87 -6.91 -11.39
C LEU A 216 -17.40 -7.72 -12.59
N PRO A 217 -17.90 -7.06 -13.65
CA PRO A 217 -18.35 -7.75 -14.85
C PRO A 217 -17.16 -8.35 -15.62
N ASN A 218 -17.34 -9.55 -16.18
CA ASN A 218 -16.33 -10.25 -17.00
C ASN A 218 -15.00 -10.53 -16.29
N VAL A 219 -15.02 -10.61 -14.96
CA VAL A 219 -13.85 -10.86 -14.11
C VAL A 219 -14.14 -12.08 -13.23
N PRO A 220 -13.22 -13.06 -13.09
CA PRO A 220 -13.39 -14.15 -12.13
C PRO A 220 -13.54 -13.56 -10.73
N ASN A 221 -14.42 -14.08 -9.87
CA ASN A 221 -14.59 -13.54 -8.51
C ASN A 221 -13.65 -14.23 -7.52
#